data_AF-A0A9Q9WGE9-F1
#
_entry.id   AF-A0A9Q9WGE9-F1
#
_cell.length_a   1.000
_cell.length_b   1.000
_cell.length_c   1.000
_cell.angle_alpha   90.00
_cell.angle_beta   90.00
_cell.angle_gamma   90.00
#
_symmetry.space_group_name_H-M   'P 1'
#
loop_
_entity.id
_entity.type
_entity.pdbx_description
1 polymer ?
#
loop_
_entity_poly.entity_id
_entity_poly.type
_entity_poly.pdbx_seq_one_letter_code
_entity_poly.pdbx_strand_id
1 'polypeptide(L)'
;MDPLFPTLCILDTSVPQNRQQCLLKASKEAKALASRNTCYNRNKVQDKKTACEEAKKRCQPITLTPSEVQYLGQLQITFGKYNGQSFKWLVENDVGYIKYLLDMHIKERRHHERKASPDEWVKDLLLRYVQLFPQVSCHLEINVDRAIYGQGRFRSFTFLEMWQWYSLHKTLQADPQAGTDHERKMAQEAHCSVQQWLVMKAEDITTKSLKRFRQYILDKEKPPQDRDPPAAAASSSSSGSKGDGGWVDDALLVEALTSFERQAAGEAEGRKKYPDKETHPDPPQKPATDYVSPYTVSP
;
A
#
# COMPACT_ATOMS: atom_id res chain seq x y z
N MET A 1 18.60 -20.40 -1.53
CA MET A 1 17.32 -19.83 -1.06
C MET A 1 16.22 -20.75 -1.53
N ASP A 2 15.26 -21.09 -0.67
CA ASP A 2 14.09 -21.87 -1.09
C ASP A 2 13.20 -21.01 -2.01
N PRO A 3 13.00 -21.40 -3.28
CA PRO A 3 12.24 -20.59 -4.25
C PRO A 3 10.75 -20.44 -3.89
N LEU A 4 10.23 -21.21 -2.93
CA LEU A 4 8.85 -21.09 -2.45
C LEU A 4 8.68 -20.01 -1.37
N PHE A 5 9.76 -19.48 -0.80
CA PHE A 5 9.71 -18.38 0.16
C PHE A 5 9.84 -17.02 -0.54
N PRO A 6 9.10 -15.99 -0.08
CA PRO A 6 9.19 -14.66 -0.68
C PRO A 6 10.51 -13.97 -0.32
N THR A 7 11.04 -13.21 -1.27
CA THR A 7 12.14 -12.26 -1.06
C THR A 7 11.57 -10.90 -0.67
N LEU A 8 11.57 -10.61 0.63
CA LEU A 8 10.99 -9.38 1.16
C LEU A 8 11.86 -8.15 0.88
N CYS A 9 11.26 -7.08 0.36
CA CYS A 9 11.94 -5.79 0.21
C CYS A 9 11.96 -5.01 1.54
N ILE A 10 13.04 -5.18 2.32
CA ILE A 10 13.21 -4.53 3.62
C ILE A 10 13.69 -3.07 3.48
N LEU A 11 13.10 -2.16 4.25
CA LEU A 11 13.41 -0.73 4.25
C LEU A 11 14.79 -0.43 4.85
N ASP A 12 15.08 -1.01 6.01
CA ASP A 12 16.34 -0.83 6.74
C ASP A 12 16.80 -2.20 7.24
N THR A 13 17.93 -2.69 6.71
CA THR A 13 18.52 -3.97 7.09
C THR A 13 19.48 -3.85 8.27
N SER A 14 19.80 -2.63 8.72
CA SER A 14 20.68 -2.39 9.88
C SER A 14 19.98 -2.61 11.22
N VAL A 15 18.65 -2.59 11.25
CA VAL A 15 17.86 -2.90 12.46
C VAL A 15 17.71 -4.42 12.64
N PRO A 16 17.54 -4.90 13.89
CA PRO A 16 17.29 -6.32 14.18
C PRO A 16 16.12 -6.89 13.37
N GLN A 17 16.19 -8.19 13.04
CA GLN A 17 15.21 -8.83 12.15
C GLN A 17 13.75 -8.69 12.62
N ASN A 18 13.51 -8.67 13.92
CA ASN A 18 12.17 -8.46 14.51
C ASN A 18 11.67 -7.00 14.43
N ARG A 19 12.52 -6.07 13.99
CA ARG A 19 12.23 -4.64 13.80
C ARG A 19 12.23 -4.24 12.32
N GLN A 20 12.65 -5.13 11.43
CA GLN A 20 12.65 -4.88 9.99
C GLN A 20 11.22 -4.70 9.49
N GLN A 21 11.05 -3.78 8.55
CA GLN A 21 9.77 -3.48 7.92
C GLN A 21 9.91 -3.53 6.41
N CYS A 22 8.90 -4.03 5.72
CA CYS A 22 8.89 -4.02 4.26
C CYS A 22 8.60 -2.63 3.72
N LEU A 23 9.08 -2.35 2.51
CA LEU A 23 8.80 -1.13 1.78
C LEU A 23 7.34 -1.09 1.30
N LEU A 24 6.62 -0.02 1.63
CA LEU A 24 5.24 0.22 1.17
C LEU A 24 5.20 0.90 -0.22
N LYS A 25 5.91 0.31 -1.19
CA LYS A 25 6.00 0.86 -2.55
C LYS A 25 5.94 -0.26 -3.58
N ALA A 26 5.11 -0.07 -4.61
CA ALA A 26 5.07 -0.97 -5.75
C ALA A 26 6.41 -1.01 -6.50
N SER A 27 6.87 -2.21 -6.80
CA SER A 27 8.03 -2.48 -7.66
C SER A 27 7.80 -1.98 -9.09
N LYS A 28 8.86 -1.90 -9.89
CA LYS A 28 8.74 -1.57 -11.32
C LYS A 28 7.88 -2.61 -12.05
N GLU A 29 8.02 -3.89 -11.69
CA GLU A 29 7.24 -5.00 -12.23
C GLU A 29 5.76 -4.87 -11.89
N ALA A 30 5.43 -4.59 -10.62
CA ALA A 30 4.05 -4.35 -10.20
C ALA A 30 3.41 -3.18 -10.94
N LYS A 31 4.12 -2.08 -11.11
CA LYS A 31 3.63 -0.93 -11.89
C LYS A 31 3.37 -1.29 -13.35
N ALA A 32 4.29 -2.00 -13.99
CA ALA A 32 4.14 -2.44 -15.37
C ALA A 32 3.03 -3.47 -15.57
N LEU A 33 2.73 -4.30 -14.56
CA LEU A 33 1.61 -5.23 -14.61
C LEU A 33 0.28 -4.50 -14.42
N ALA A 34 0.22 -3.56 -13.48
CA ALA A 34 -0.97 -2.77 -13.21
C ALA A 34 -1.41 -1.94 -14.43
N SER A 35 -0.46 -1.42 -15.22
CA SER A 35 -0.78 -0.68 -16.46
C SER A 35 -1.29 -1.57 -17.60
N ARG A 36 -0.94 -2.86 -17.61
CA ARG A 36 -1.35 -3.83 -18.64
C ARG A 36 -2.71 -4.48 -18.35
N ASN A 37 -3.08 -4.62 -17.09
CA ASN A 37 -4.36 -5.17 -16.67
C ASN A 37 -5.47 -4.09 -16.73
N THR A 38 -5.82 -3.64 -17.93
CA THR A 38 -6.92 -2.68 -18.16
C THR A 38 -8.30 -3.35 -18.20
N CYS A 39 -8.38 -4.68 -18.36
CA CYS A 39 -9.64 -5.42 -18.27
C CYS A 39 -9.53 -6.60 -17.29
N TYR A 40 -10.42 -6.60 -16.29
CA TYR A 40 -10.53 -7.68 -15.32
C TYR A 40 -11.29 -8.84 -15.93
N ASN A 41 -10.57 -9.83 -16.47
CA ASN A 41 -11.20 -11.13 -16.72
C ASN A 41 -11.39 -11.84 -15.38
N ARG A 42 -12.62 -11.79 -14.86
CA ARG A 42 -12.99 -12.50 -13.65
C ARG A 42 -12.84 -14.00 -13.94
N ASN A 43 -11.80 -14.60 -13.38
CA ASN A 43 -11.64 -16.05 -13.42
C ASN A 43 -12.85 -16.70 -12.75
N LYS A 44 -13.19 -17.93 -13.16
CA LYS A 44 -14.25 -18.71 -12.50
C LYS A 44 -13.97 -18.72 -11.00
N VAL A 45 -14.99 -18.39 -10.20
CA VAL A 45 -14.91 -18.44 -8.74
C VAL A 45 -14.57 -19.89 -8.37
N GLN A 46 -13.33 -20.09 -7.94
CA GLN A 46 -12.85 -21.36 -7.45
C GLN A 46 -13.21 -21.47 -5.96
N ASP A 47 -13.63 -22.64 -5.52
CA ASP A 47 -13.82 -22.86 -4.09
C ASP A 47 -12.47 -22.91 -3.36
N LYS A 48 -12.51 -22.55 -2.08
CA LYS A 48 -11.33 -22.50 -1.20
C LYS A 48 -10.53 -23.82 -1.20
N LYS A 49 -11.23 -24.97 -1.24
CA LYS A 49 -10.58 -26.28 -1.11
C LYS A 49 -9.78 -26.59 -2.37
N THR A 50 -10.39 -26.45 -3.55
CA THR A 50 -9.72 -26.70 -4.83
C THR A 50 -8.56 -25.72 -5.03
N ALA A 51 -8.71 -24.43 -4.68
CA ALA A 51 -7.62 -23.47 -4.78
C ALA A 51 -6.41 -23.86 -3.91
N CYS A 52 -6.65 -24.30 -2.67
CA CYS A 52 -5.59 -24.80 -1.79
C CYS A 52 -4.92 -26.08 -2.31
N GLU A 53 -5.70 -27.01 -2.87
CA GLU A 53 -5.15 -28.24 -3.47
C GLU A 53 -4.28 -27.94 -4.68
N GLU A 54 -4.71 -27.03 -5.56
CA GLU A 54 -3.88 -26.60 -6.69
C GLU A 54 -2.63 -25.85 -6.25
N ALA A 55 -2.72 -25.00 -5.23
CA ALA A 55 -1.56 -24.32 -4.68
C ALA A 55 -0.53 -25.33 -4.13
N LYS A 56 -0.98 -26.40 -3.46
CA LYS A 56 -0.11 -27.51 -3.06
C LYS A 56 0.49 -28.24 -4.26
N LYS A 57 -0.29 -28.50 -5.32
CA LYS A 57 0.22 -29.09 -6.58
C LYS A 57 1.32 -28.22 -7.21
N ARG A 58 1.18 -26.90 -7.19
CA ARG A 58 2.23 -25.96 -7.66
C ARG A 58 3.53 -26.06 -6.86
N CYS A 59 3.50 -26.53 -5.62
CA CYS A 59 4.70 -26.78 -4.81
C CYS A 59 5.40 -28.13 -5.10
N GLN A 60 4.68 -29.12 -5.66
CA GLN A 60 5.18 -30.49 -5.84
C GLN A 60 6.51 -30.62 -6.61
N PRO A 61 6.82 -29.76 -7.62
CA PRO A 61 8.12 -29.81 -8.29
C PRO A 61 9.31 -29.52 -7.37
N ILE A 62 9.09 -28.92 -6.21
CA ILE A 62 10.13 -28.50 -5.25
C ILE A 62 10.02 -29.30 -3.95
N THR A 63 8.81 -29.57 -3.46
CA THR A 63 8.57 -30.31 -2.22
C THR A 63 7.26 -31.11 -2.27
N LEU A 64 7.30 -32.35 -1.78
CA LEU A 64 6.12 -33.23 -1.68
C LEU A 64 5.22 -32.84 -0.51
N THR A 65 5.76 -32.17 0.51
CA THR A 65 5.06 -31.80 1.75
C THR A 65 5.19 -30.29 2.00
N PRO A 66 4.49 -29.45 1.21
CA PRO A 66 4.59 -28.01 1.37
C PRO A 66 4.06 -27.54 2.72
N SER A 67 4.86 -26.75 3.43
CA SER A 67 4.47 -26.02 4.64
C SER A 67 3.37 -24.98 4.35
N GLU A 68 2.76 -24.44 5.41
CA GLU A 68 1.72 -23.41 5.31
C GLU A 68 2.18 -22.19 4.51
N VAL A 69 3.39 -21.69 4.79
CA VAL A 69 3.99 -20.58 4.05
C VAL A 69 4.12 -20.90 2.57
N GLN A 70 4.61 -22.10 2.24
CA GLN A 70 4.91 -22.48 0.85
C GLN A 70 3.63 -22.59 0.01
N TYR A 71 2.60 -23.33 0.48
CA TYR A 71 1.39 -23.49 -0.33
C TYR A 71 0.54 -22.21 -0.34
N LEU A 72 0.43 -21.46 0.77
CA LEU A 72 -0.29 -20.19 0.77
C LEU A 72 0.38 -19.18 -0.18
N GLY A 73 1.72 -19.17 -0.26
CA GLY A 73 2.47 -18.36 -1.21
C GLY A 73 2.12 -18.65 -2.68
N GLN A 74 1.62 -19.85 -3.00
CA GLN A 74 1.20 -20.25 -4.35
C GLN A 74 -0.29 -20.02 -4.65
N LEU A 75 -1.08 -19.55 -3.69
CA LEU A 75 -2.47 -19.18 -3.95
C LEU A 75 -2.53 -17.97 -4.88
N GLN A 76 -3.43 -18.02 -5.86
CA GLN A 76 -3.63 -16.95 -6.82
C GLN A 76 -4.67 -15.95 -6.34
N ILE A 77 -4.41 -14.68 -6.61
CA ILE A 77 -5.32 -13.58 -6.39
C ILE A 77 -6.39 -13.63 -7.48
N THR A 78 -7.67 -13.58 -7.10
CA THR A 78 -8.81 -13.63 -8.02
C THR A 78 -9.45 -12.27 -8.30
N PHE A 79 -8.89 -11.19 -7.73
CA PHE A 79 -9.47 -9.86 -7.72
C PHE A 79 -8.45 -8.74 -7.89
N GLY A 80 -8.92 -7.57 -8.30
CA GLY A 80 -8.13 -6.35 -8.40
C GLY A 80 -6.98 -6.42 -9.42
N LYS A 81 -6.12 -5.39 -9.42
CA LYS A 81 -5.10 -5.13 -10.46
C LYS A 81 -4.06 -6.24 -10.65
N TYR A 82 -3.88 -7.11 -9.66
CA TYR A 82 -2.92 -8.22 -9.69
C TYR A 82 -3.59 -9.60 -9.78
N ASN A 83 -4.81 -9.66 -10.31
CA ASN A 83 -5.50 -10.92 -10.61
C ASN A 83 -4.58 -11.89 -11.38
N GLY A 84 -4.59 -13.15 -10.98
CA GLY A 84 -3.74 -14.24 -11.49
C GLY A 84 -2.35 -14.34 -10.86
N GLN A 85 -1.88 -13.31 -10.16
CA GLN A 85 -0.60 -13.37 -9.44
C GLN A 85 -0.72 -14.14 -8.13
N SER A 86 0.40 -14.70 -7.65
CA SER A 86 0.43 -15.44 -6.40
C SER A 86 0.56 -14.52 -5.18
N PHE A 87 0.19 -15.01 -3.99
CA PHE A 87 0.43 -14.28 -2.74
C PHE A 87 1.91 -13.99 -2.51
N LYS A 88 2.79 -14.94 -2.85
CA LYS A 88 4.25 -14.74 -2.81
C LYS A 88 4.63 -13.54 -3.68
N TRP A 89 4.21 -13.54 -4.95
CA TRP A 89 4.53 -12.46 -5.88
C TRP A 89 4.06 -11.11 -5.34
N LEU A 90 2.86 -11.07 -4.74
CA LEU A 90 2.31 -9.83 -4.21
C LEU A 90 3.11 -9.28 -3.03
N VAL A 91 3.52 -10.14 -2.11
CA VAL A 91 4.36 -9.75 -0.95
C VAL A 91 5.74 -9.25 -1.40
N GLU A 92 6.30 -9.81 -2.48
CA GLU A 92 7.57 -9.37 -3.05
C GLU A 92 7.47 -8.02 -3.78
N ASN A 93 6.30 -7.69 -4.34
CA ASN A 93 6.18 -6.60 -5.30
C ASN A 93 5.36 -5.39 -4.85
N ASP A 94 4.37 -5.54 -3.97
CA ASP A 94 3.51 -4.42 -3.57
C ASP A 94 2.85 -4.62 -2.19
N VAL A 95 3.65 -4.52 -1.12
CA VAL A 95 3.14 -4.55 0.27
C VAL A 95 2.21 -3.38 0.57
N GLY A 96 2.36 -2.24 -0.13
CA GLY A 96 1.45 -1.10 0.00
C GLY A 96 0.01 -1.47 -0.38
N TYR A 97 -0.15 -2.20 -1.49
CA TYR A 97 -1.45 -2.71 -1.91
C TYR A 97 -2.01 -3.78 -0.97
N ILE A 98 -1.17 -4.66 -0.43
CA ILE A 98 -1.57 -5.62 0.62
C ILE A 98 -2.16 -4.89 1.82
N LYS A 99 -1.44 -3.87 2.34
CA LYS A 99 -1.89 -3.07 3.48
C LYS A 99 -3.29 -2.49 3.20
N TYR A 100 -3.45 -1.82 2.07
CA TYR A 100 -4.73 -1.24 1.66
C TYR A 100 -5.85 -2.28 1.64
N LEU A 101 -5.64 -3.39 0.94
CA LEU A 101 -6.64 -4.45 0.80
C LEU A 101 -7.05 -5.05 2.14
N LEU A 102 -6.07 -5.37 2.98
CA LEU A 102 -6.33 -6.07 4.25
C LEU A 102 -6.90 -5.14 5.31
N ASP A 103 -6.50 -3.87 5.37
CA ASP A 103 -7.11 -2.92 6.29
C ASP A 103 -8.58 -2.67 5.93
N MET A 104 -8.90 -2.57 4.63
CA MET A 104 -10.29 -2.49 4.18
C MET A 104 -11.07 -3.76 4.52
N HIS A 105 -10.51 -4.94 4.24
CA HIS A 105 -11.13 -6.22 4.56
C HIS A 105 -11.41 -6.38 6.06
N ILE A 106 -10.46 -6.00 6.92
CA ILE A 106 -10.61 -6.05 8.37
C ILE A 106 -11.72 -5.11 8.83
N LYS A 107 -11.78 -3.88 8.27
CA LYS A 107 -12.87 -2.93 8.56
C LYS A 107 -14.22 -3.50 8.12
N GLU A 108 -14.31 -4.01 6.89
CA GLU A 108 -15.50 -4.66 6.35
C GLU A 108 -15.98 -5.82 7.25
N ARG A 109 -15.07 -6.65 7.78
CA ARG A 109 -15.39 -7.78 8.67
C ARG A 109 -15.99 -7.37 10.01
N ARG A 110 -15.82 -6.12 10.46
CA ARG A 110 -16.43 -5.61 11.71
C ARG A 110 -17.93 -5.34 11.57
N HIS A 111 -18.43 -5.18 10.35
CA HIS A 111 -19.85 -4.97 10.09
C HIS A 111 -20.57 -6.32 9.91
N HIS A 112 -21.16 -6.83 10.99
CA HIS A 112 -21.79 -8.17 11.03
C HIS A 112 -22.98 -8.37 10.08
N GLU A 113 -23.58 -7.29 9.57
CA GLU A 113 -24.79 -7.34 8.74
C GLU A 113 -24.49 -7.45 7.24
N ARG A 114 -23.21 -7.43 6.82
CA ARG A 114 -22.88 -7.46 5.41
C ARG A 114 -22.99 -8.86 4.80
N LYS A 115 -23.38 -8.92 3.53
CA LYS A 115 -23.29 -10.14 2.73
C LYS A 115 -21.82 -10.51 2.51
N ALA A 116 -21.54 -11.81 2.58
CA ALA A 116 -20.20 -12.33 2.29
C ALA A 116 -19.85 -12.10 0.82
N SER A 117 -18.64 -11.60 0.55
CA SER A 117 -18.17 -11.43 -0.82
C SER A 117 -17.60 -12.75 -1.35
N PRO A 118 -17.73 -13.08 -2.66
CA PRO A 118 -17.17 -14.32 -3.21
C PRO A 118 -15.66 -14.49 -2.96
N ASP A 119 -14.92 -13.37 -2.86
CA ASP A 119 -13.47 -13.32 -2.68
C ASP A 119 -13.04 -13.24 -1.20
N GLU A 120 -13.99 -13.30 -0.27
CA GLU A 120 -13.74 -13.12 1.17
C GLU A 120 -12.73 -14.13 1.72
N TRP A 121 -12.87 -15.40 1.32
CA TRP A 121 -11.97 -16.46 1.76
C TRP A 121 -10.54 -16.26 1.24
N VAL A 122 -10.37 -15.65 0.06
CA VAL A 122 -9.04 -15.35 -0.51
C VAL A 122 -8.38 -14.26 0.32
N LYS A 123 -9.12 -13.21 0.68
CA LYS A 123 -8.64 -12.14 1.55
C LYS A 123 -8.28 -12.67 2.96
N ASP A 124 -9.07 -13.59 3.51
CA ASP A 124 -8.76 -14.25 4.79
C ASP A 124 -7.47 -15.06 4.74
N LEU A 125 -7.25 -15.82 3.66
CA LEU A 125 -6.01 -16.58 3.47
C LEU A 125 -4.81 -15.66 3.20
N LEU A 126 -5.01 -14.54 2.50
CA LEU A 126 -3.96 -13.53 2.32
C LEU A 126 -3.59 -12.89 3.66
N LEU A 127 -4.57 -12.56 4.50
CA LEU A 127 -4.32 -12.06 5.87
C LEU A 127 -3.52 -13.08 6.68
N ARG A 128 -3.93 -14.36 6.63
CA ARG A 128 -3.22 -15.46 7.29
C ARG A 128 -1.77 -15.58 6.80
N TYR A 129 -1.56 -15.54 5.49
CA TYR A 129 -0.22 -15.61 4.89
C TYR A 129 0.67 -14.45 5.33
N VAL A 130 0.15 -13.22 5.29
CA VAL A 130 0.89 -12.01 5.67
C VAL A 130 1.27 -12.02 7.15
N GLN A 131 0.42 -12.58 8.02
CA GLN A 131 0.71 -12.73 9.45
C GLN A 131 1.92 -13.64 9.74
N LEU A 132 2.31 -14.51 8.80
CA LEU A 132 3.53 -15.32 8.91
C LEU A 132 4.82 -14.49 8.72
N PHE A 133 4.70 -13.24 8.26
CA PHE A 133 5.81 -12.31 8.05
C PHE A 133 5.65 -11.05 8.90
N PRO A 134 6.29 -10.96 10.08
CA PRO A 134 6.30 -9.76 10.92
C PRO A 134 6.63 -8.46 10.18
N GLN A 135 7.57 -8.54 9.23
CA GLN A 135 8.05 -7.40 8.44
C GLN A 135 6.96 -6.83 7.51
N VAL A 136 5.94 -7.63 7.18
CA VAL A 136 4.80 -7.22 6.35
C VAL A 136 3.62 -6.85 7.25
N SER A 137 3.28 -7.75 8.19
CA SER A 137 2.07 -7.62 9.03
C SER A 137 2.11 -6.45 10.00
N CYS A 138 3.27 -5.92 10.39
CA CYS A 138 3.39 -4.69 11.20
C CYS A 138 2.79 -3.44 10.54
N HIS A 139 2.58 -3.48 9.22
CA HIS A 139 1.94 -2.39 8.49
C HIS A 139 0.41 -2.40 8.60
N LEU A 140 -0.21 -3.49 9.03
CA LEU A 140 -1.66 -3.59 9.19
C LEU A 140 -2.14 -2.84 10.43
N GLU A 141 -3.34 -2.26 10.39
CA GLU A 141 -3.87 -1.50 11.54
C GLU A 141 -4.10 -2.36 12.78
N ILE A 142 -4.36 -3.66 12.61
CA ILE A 142 -4.46 -4.61 13.74
C ILE A 142 -3.14 -4.85 14.47
N ASN A 143 -2.00 -4.50 13.87
CA ASN A 143 -0.65 -4.69 14.41
C ASN A 143 0.11 -3.36 14.48
N VAL A 144 -0.61 -2.24 14.50
CA VAL A 144 -0.02 -0.89 14.47
C VAL A 144 0.95 -0.64 15.62
N ASP A 145 0.77 -1.33 16.74
CA ASP A 145 1.63 -1.29 17.92
C ASP A 145 3.07 -1.76 17.63
N ARG A 146 3.25 -2.58 16.59
CA ARG A 146 4.55 -3.13 16.14
C ARG A 146 5.23 -2.27 15.08
N ALA A 147 4.60 -1.19 14.62
CA ALA A 147 5.22 -0.29 13.65
C ALA A 147 6.39 0.48 14.29
N ILE A 148 7.46 0.70 13.52
CA ILE A 148 8.64 1.46 13.95
C ILE A 148 8.35 2.96 13.91
N TYR A 149 8.69 3.64 14.99
CA TYR A 149 8.55 5.09 15.14
C TYR A 149 9.51 5.87 14.24
N GLY A 150 10.77 5.44 14.17
CA GLY A 150 11.70 5.94 13.15
C GLY A 150 12.23 7.35 13.38
N GLN A 151 12.04 7.97 14.55
CA GLN A 151 12.52 9.34 14.82
C GLN A 151 13.64 9.39 15.85
N GLY A 152 14.66 10.21 15.54
CA GLY A 152 15.75 10.58 16.46
C GLY A 152 16.38 9.37 17.15
N ARG A 153 16.58 9.48 18.47
CA ARG A 153 17.12 8.39 19.29
C ARG A 153 16.20 7.17 19.41
N PHE A 154 14.92 7.35 19.12
CA PHE A 154 13.90 6.31 19.18
C PHE A 154 13.66 5.66 17.80
N ARG A 155 14.62 5.78 16.87
CA ARG A 155 14.50 5.28 15.50
C ARG A 155 14.15 3.79 15.40
N SER A 156 14.53 2.98 16.39
CA SER A 156 14.29 1.53 16.42
C SER A 156 13.12 1.12 17.32
N PHE A 157 12.48 2.09 17.99
CA PHE A 157 11.40 1.82 18.93
C PHE A 157 10.11 1.57 18.16
N THR A 158 9.27 0.68 18.67
CA THR A 158 7.91 0.52 18.15
C THR A 158 6.97 1.57 18.71
N PHE A 159 5.79 1.68 18.12
CA PHE A 159 4.73 2.52 18.63
C PHE A 159 4.33 2.12 20.06
N LEU A 160 4.30 0.82 20.37
CA LEU A 160 4.05 0.33 21.73
C LEU A 160 5.11 0.81 22.73
N GLU A 161 6.39 0.69 22.39
CA GLU A 161 7.48 1.12 23.26
C GLU A 161 7.45 2.63 23.48
N MET A 162 7.19 3.39 22.42
CA MET A 162 6.98 4.83 22.52
C MET A 162 5.81 5.17 23.44
N TRP A 163 4.67 4.46 23.34
CA TRP A 163 3.53 4.64 24.23
C TRP A 163 3.87 4.30 25.70
N GLN A 164 4.66 3.25 25.93
CA GLN A 164 5.09 2.87 27.28
C GLN A 164 5.95 3.96 27.92
N TRP A 165 6.94 4.48 27.20
CA TRP A 165 7.79 5.56 27.72
C TRP A 165 7.02 6.88 27.88
N TYR A 166 6.15 7.20 26.92
CA TYR A 166 5.27 8.36 26.99
C TYR A 166 4.34 8.31 28.21
N SER A 167 3.70 7.17 28.45
CA SER A 167 2.75 7.00 29.56
C SER A 167 3.46 6.93 30.92
N LEU A 168 4.65 6.32 30.98
CA LEU A 168 5.48 6.30 32.19
C LEU A 168 5.83 7.70 32.70
N HIS A 169 5.99 8.68 31.79
CA HIS A 169 6.29 10.05 32.20
C HIS A 169 5.21 10.63 33.14
N LYS A 170 3.93 10.36 32.89
CA LYS A 170 2.83 10.83 33.75
C LYS A 170 2.92 10.20 35.15
N THR A 171 3.27 8.91 35.22
CA THR A 171 3.48 8.21 36.49
C THR A 171 4.66 8.79 37.28
N LEU A 172 5.80 9.02 36.61
CA LEU A 172 7.00 9.58 37.24
C LEU A 172 6.86 11.06 37.63
N GLN A 173 5.98 11.82 36.97
CA GLN A 173 5.63 13.17 37.42
C GLN A 173 4.83 13.15 38.73
N ALA A 174 3.92 12.18 38.89
CA ALA A 174 3.11 12.04 40.10
C ALA A 174 3.91 11.53 41.30
N ASP A 175 4.85 10.61 41.07
CA ASP A 175 5.80 10.13 42.08
C ASP A 175 7.24 10.13 41.53
N PRO A 176 8.00 11.22 41.76
CA PRO A 176 9.37 11.33 41.30
C PRO A 176 10.35 10.30 41.88
N GLN A 177 10.01 9.65 43.02
CA GLN A 177 10.86 8.63 43.65
C GLN A 177 10.65 7.23 43.06
N ALA A 178 9.60 7.01 42.29
CA ALA A 178 9.22 5.69 41.75
C ALA A 178 10.09 5.16 40.59
N GLY A 179 11.13 5.88 40.15
CA GLY A 179 11.95 5.48 39.01
C GLY A 179 13.43 5.82 39.13
N THR A 180 14.23 5.23 38.25
CA THR A 180 15.66 5.54 38.11
C THR A 180 15.88 6.87 37.36
N ASP A 181 17.06 7.48 37.51
CA ASP A 181 17.44 8.67 36.73
C ASP A 181 17.35 8.43 35.22
N HIS A 182 17.74 7.22 34.79
CA HIS A 182 17.67 6.81 33.40
C HIS A 182 16.23 6.78 32.89
N GLU A 183 15.31 6.17 33.64
CA GLU A 183 13.90 6.10 33.26
C GLU A 183 13.25 7.48 33.22
N ARG A 184 13.54 8.35 34.19
CA ARG A 184 13.06 9.75 34.18
C ARG A 184 13.52 10.47 32.90
N LYS A 185 14.80 10.37 32.57
CA LYS A 185 15.36 10.99 31.36
C LYS A 185 14.74 10.44 30.08
N MET A 186 14.64 9.11 29.96
CA MET A 186 14.05 8.44 28.79
C MET A 186 12.57 8.78 28.62
N ALA A 187 11.79 8.73 29.71
CA ALA A 187 10.37 9.08 29.70
C ALA A 187 10.14 10.55 29.36
N GLN A 188 10.98 11.47 29.88
CA GLN A 188 10.90 12.88 29.54
C GLN A 188 11.19 13.15 28.05
N GLU A 189 12.24 12.54 27.50
CA GLU A 189 12.58 12.70 26.09
C GLU A 189 11.50 12.10 25.16
N ALA A 190 10.97 10.92 25.51
CA ALA A 190 9.85 10.32 24.79
C ALA A 190 8.61 11.21 24.88
N HIS A 191 8.31 11.75 26.06
CA HIS A 191 7.20 12.66 26.28
C HIS A 191 7.28 13.91 25.40
N CYS A 192 8.42 14.61 25.41
CA CYS A 192 8.64 15.77 24.55
C CYS A 192 8.48 15.41 23.06
N SER A 193 9.02 14.25 22.65
CA SER A 193 8.93 13.80 21.26
C SER A 193 7.50 13.49 20.83
N VAL A 194 6.71 12.82 21.67
CA VAL A 194 5.30 12.50 21.36
C VAL A 194 4.44 13.77 21.38
N GLN A 195 4.62 14.64 22.37
CA GLN A 195 3.86 15.89 22.51
C GLN A 195 4.00 16.79 21.28
N GLN A 196 5.20 16.84 20.68
CA GLN A 196 5.41 17.57 19.42
C GLN A 196 4.41 17.16 18.33
N TRP A 197 4.12 15.85 18.19
CA TRP A 197 3.18 15.36 17.17
C TRP A 197 1.72 15.52 17.58
N LEU A 198 1.41 15.47 18.89
CA LEU A 198 0.04 15.63 19.36
C LEU A 198 -0.47 17.07 19.15
N VAL A 199 0.39 18.05 19.42
CA VAL A 199 0.07 19.49 19.28
C VAL A 199 0.07 19.94 17.81
N MET A 200 0.90 19.31 16.96
CA MET A 200 0.92 19.63 15.53
C MET A 200 -0.36 19.18 14.83
N LYS A 201 -0.83 20.01 13.87
CA LYS A 201 -2.01 19.69 13.08
C LYS A 201 -1.73 18.54 12.11
N ALA A 202 -2.77 17.77 11.78
CA ALA A 202 -2.61 16.55 10.98
C ALA A 202 -2.16 16.84 9.54
N GLU A 203 -2.54 18.00 8.99
CA GLU A 203 -2.11 18.51 7.69
C GLU A 203 -0.60 18.82 7.63
N ASP A 204 -0.03 19.29 8.74
CA ASP A 204 1.39 19.69 8.82
C ASP A 204 2.33 18.49 8.97
N ILE A 205 1.80 17.31 9.33
CA ILE A 205 2.58 16.08 9.42
C ILE A 205 2.83 15.55 8.01
N THR A 206 4.08 15.62 7.54
CA THR A 206 4.41 15.21 6.17
C THR A 206 4.34 13.70 5.95
N THR A 207 4.73 12.90 6.96
CA THR A 207 4.85 11.45 6.79
C THR A 207 3.58 10.71 7.25
N LYS A 208 3.11 9.77 6.43
CA LYS A 208 1.98 8.89 6.78
C LYS A 208 2.26 8.06 8.03
N SER A 209 3.51 7.64 8.26
CA SER A 209 3.89 6.90 9.45
C SER A 209 3.67 7.70 10.74
N LEU A 210 4.04 8.98 10.76
CA LEU A 210 3.84 9.83 11.93
C LEU A 210 2.36 10.19 12.15
N LYS A 211 1.58 10.39 11.08
CA LYS A 211 0.11 10.53 11.22
C LYS A 211 -0.49 9.30 11.89
N ARG A 212 -0.05 8.12 11.46
CA ARG A 212 -0.48 6.83 12.02
C ARG A 212 -0.05 6.67 13.48
N PHE A 213 1.18 7.06 13.81
CA PHE A 213 1.68 7.08 15.19
C PHE A 213 0.86 8.01 16.09
N ARG A 214 0.60 9.24 15.64
CA ARG A 214 -0.23 10.20 16.36
C ARG A 214 -1.62 9.62 16.66
N GLN A 215 -2.27 9.04 15.65
CA GLN A 215 -3.57 8.42 15.82
C GLN A 215 -3.53 7.26 16.85
N TYR A 216 -2.51 6.41 16.77
CA TYR A 216 -2.30 5.33 17.75
C TYR A 216 -2.21 5.84 19.19
N ILE A 217 -1.46 6.93 19.43
CA ILE A 217 -1.35 7.53 20.77
C ILE A 217 -2.72 8.07 21.23
N LEU A 218 -3.43 8.80 20.37
CA LEU A 218 -4.76 9.33 20.68
C LEU A 218 -5.76 8.22 21.04
N ASP A 219 -5.78 7.12 20.29
CA ASP A 219 -6.66 5.98 20.57
C ASP A 219 -6.30 5.26 21.86
N LYS A 220 -5.02 5.25 22.24
CA LYS A 220 -4.56 4.73 23.54
C LYS A 220 -4.88 5.66 24.71
N GLU A 221 -4.93 6.97 24.51
CA GLU A 221 -5.35 7.91 25.55
C GLU A 221 -6.86 7.89 25.81
N LYS A 222 -7.68 7.49 24.83
CA LYS A 222 -9.13 7.33 25.05
C LYS A 222 -9.42 6.34 26.17
N PRO A 223 -10.31 6.70 27.14
CA PRO A 223 -10.73 5.79 28.20
C PRO A 223 -11.48 4.59 27.60
N PRO A 224 -11.52 3.42 28.28
CA PRO A 224 -12.11 2.19 27.75
C PRO A 224 -13.58 2.29 27.31
N GLN A 225 -14.32 3.30 27.78
CA GLN A 225 -15.72 3.55 27.42
C GLN A 225 -15.92 4.23 26.05
N ASP A 226 -14.89 4.92 25.53
CA ASP A 226 -14.88 5.60 24.22
C ASP A 226 -14.08 4.85 23.15
N ARG A 227 -13.61 3.64 23.49
CA ARG A 227 -12.96 2.75 22.53
C ARG A 227 -14.04 1.91 21.86
N ASP A 228 -14.08 1.93 20.53
CA ASP A 228 -14.83 0.93 19.78
C ASP A 228 -14.47 -0.47 20.33
N PRO A 229 -15.45 -1.26 20.78
CA PRO A 229 -15.18 -2.44 21.59
C PRO A 229 -14.34 -3.48 20.82
N PRO A 230 -13.36 -4.14 21.46
CA PRO A 230 -12.94 -5.46 21.03
C PRO A 230 -14.09 -6.44 21.28
N ALA A 231 -14.28 -7.36 20.33
CA ALA A 231 -15.40 -8.29 20.24
C ALA A 231 -15.89 -8.88 21.58
N ALA A 232 -17.23 -8.95 21.67
CA ALA A 232 -18.08 -9.65 22.63
C ALA A 232 -18.71 -8.81 23.77
N ALA A 233 -20.04 -8.86 23.75
CA ALA A 233 -21.01 -8.50 24.78
C ALA A 233 -21.61 -7.07 24.76
N ALA A 234 -22.86 -7.09 24.28
CA ALA A 234 -24.02 -6.33 24.73
C ALA A 234 -24.23 -4.87 24.27
N SER A 235 -25.31 -4.76 23.49
CA SER A 235 -26.11 -3.62 23.09
C SER A 235 -26.34 -2.54 24.16
N SER A 236 -26.26 -1.27 23.76
CA SER A 236 -27.35 -0.32 23.97
C SER A 236 -27.21 0.89 23.06
N SER A 237 -28.35 1.37 22.60
CA SER A 237 -28.59 2.47 21.68
C SER A 237 -28.39 3.84 22.33
N SER A 238 -27.70 4.78 21.66
CA SER A 238 -28.29 6.06 21.23
C SER A 238 -27.27 7.04 20.65
N SER A 239 -27.80 7.91 19.78
CA SER A 239 -27.38 9.30 19.51
C SER A 239 -26.06 9.51 18.77
N GLY A 240 -26.18 9.77 17.47
CA GLY A 240 -25.09 10.09 16.59
C GLY A 240 -24.31 11.35 16.98
N SER A 241 -23.01 11.29 16.75
CA SER A 241 -22.18 12.44 16.46
C SER A 241 -21.37 12.12 15.22
N LYS A 242 -21.51 12.97 14.20
CA LYS A 242 -20.74 12.95 12.95
C LYS A 242 -19.25 13.13 13.29
N GLY A 243 -18.55 12.02 13.48
CA GLY A 243 -17.10 11.95 13.42
C GLY A 243 -16.70 11.76 11.97
N ASP A 244 -16.58 12.87 11.24
CA ASP A 244 -16.00 12.92 9.91
C ASP A 244 -14.49 12.61 10.01
N GLY A 245 -14.16 11.33 9.89
CA GLY A 245 -12.80 10.81 9.74
C GLY A 245 -12.75 9.86 8.55
N GLY A 246 -13.50 10.18 7.49
CA GLY A 246 -13.66 9.37 6.31
C GLY A 246 -12.34 9.12 5.60
N TRP A 247 -11.75 7.95 5.82
CA TRP A 247 -10.76 7.35 4.92
C TRP A 247 -11.44 6.87 3.63
N VAL A 248 -12.20 7.75 2.97
CA VAL A 248 -13.04 7.45 1.81
C VAL A 248 -12.50 8.09 0.52
N ASP A 249 -11.50 8.97 0.57
CA ASP A 249 -11.11 9.75 -0.62
C ASP A 249 -9.82 9.34 -1.33
N ASP A 250 -9.15 8.25 -0.93
CA ASP A 250 -7.93 7.78 -1.63
C ASP A 250 -8.24 6.97 -2.90
N ALA A 251 -9.48 6.49 -3.08
CA ALA A 251 -9.89 5.84 -4.34
C ALA A 251 -10.11 6.88 -5.45
N LEU A 252 -10.76 8.01 -5.12
CA LEU A 252 -11.01 9.10 -6.05
C LEU A 252 -9.72 9.87 -6.38
N LEU A 253 -8.77 9.98 -5.45
CA LEU A 253 -7.49 10.66 -5.72
C LEU A 253 -6.58 9.83 -6.65
N VAL A 254 -6.55 8.50 -6.51
CA VAL A 254 -5.80 7.63 -7.42
C VAL A 254 -6.43 7.59 -8.81
N GLU A 255 -7.76 7.65 -8.91
CA GLU A 255 -8.47 7.80 -10.17
C GLU A 255 -8.24 9.19 -10.80
N ALA A 256 -8.25 10.27 -10.01
CA ALA A 256 -8.00 11.64 -10.48
C ALA A 256 -6.54 11.82 -10.96
N LEU A 257 -5.56 11.25 -10.26
CA LEU A 257 -4.15 11.30 -10.67
C LEU A 257 -3.89 10.47 -11.94
N THR A 258 -4.50 9.29 -12.05
CA THR A 258 -4.42 8.49 -13.29
C THR A 258 -5.23 9.08 -14.45
N SER A 259 -6.16 9.99 -14.19
CA SER A 259 -6.89 10.75 -15.21
C SER A 259 -6.08 11.96 -15.70
N PHE A 260 -5.41 12.66 -14.79
CA PHE A 260 -4.50 13.78 -15.13
C PHE A 260 -3.29 13.32 -15.95
N GLU A 261 -2.71 12.16 -15.61
CA GLU A 261 -1.61 11.56 -16.40
C GLU A 261 -2.06 11.10 -17.79
N ARG A 262 -3.34 10.72 -17.96
CA ARG A 262 -3.94 10.39 -19.27
C ARG A 262 -4.17 11.61 -20.16
N GLN A 263 -4.55 12.76 -19.58
CA GLN A 263 -4.68 14.02 -20.32
C GLN A 263 -3.32 14.59 -20.74
N ALA A 264 -2.31 14.53 -19.87
CA ALA A 264 -0.96 14.98 -20.17
C ALA A 264 -0.27 14.13 -21.27
N ALA A 265 -0.60 12.84 -21.37
CA ALA A 265 -0.09 11.96 -22.43
C ALA A 265 -0.84 12.13 -23.77
N GLY A 266 -2.13 12.49 -23.75
CA GLY A 266 -2.94 12.71 -24.95
C GLY A 266 -2.64 14.01 -25.71
N GLU A 267 -2.13 15.05 -25.03
CA GLU A 267 -1.76 16.32 -25.66
C GLU A 267 -0.42 16.25 -26.42
N ALA A 268 0.44 15.26 -26.12
CA ALA A 268 1.73 15.09 -26.80
C ALA A 268 1.64 14.38 -28.17
N GLU A 269 0.55 13.64 -28.45
CA GLU A 269 0.34 12.93 -29.73
C GLU A 269 -0.60 13.67 -30.71
N GLY A 270 -1.12 14.83 -30.33
CA GLY A 270 -2.18 15.53 -31.06
C GLY A 270 -1.77 16.66 -32.00
N ARG A 271 -0.50 16.83 -32.38
CA ARG A 271 -0.10 17.95 -33.27
C ARG A 271 0.94 17.56 -34.33
N LYS A 272 0.47 16.94 -35.41
CA LYS A 272 0.93 17.16 -36.80
C LYS A 272 0.10 16.30 -37.77
N LYS A 273 -1.03 16.83 -38.24
CA LYS A 273 -1.61 16.50 -39.54
C LYS A 273 -2.04 17.80 -40.22
N TYR A 274 -1.43 18.06 -41.37
CA TYR A 274 -1.82 19.10 -42.33
C TYR A 274 -3.26 18.90 -42.79
N PRO A 275 -3.96 19.97 -43.20
CA PRO A 275 -4.93 19.89 -44.26
C PRO A 275 -4.48 20.67 -45.49
N ASP A 276 -4.88 20.15 -46.64
CA ASP A 276 -4.61 20.62 -47.98
C ASP A 276 -5.91 21.19 -48.60
N LYS A 277 -5.74 22.06 -49.62
CA LYS A 277 -6.73 22.68 -50.56
C LYS A 277 -7.52 23.91 -50.05
N GLU A 278 -7.76 24.97 -50.83
CA GLU A 278 -8.09 25.01 -52.26
C GLU A 278 -8.05 26.45 -52.87
N THR A 279 -8.07 26.53 -54.21
CA THR A 279 -8.47 27.64 -55.13
C THR A 279 -7.42 28.42 -55.94
N HIS A 280 -7.59 28.31 -57.27
CA HIS A 280 -6.93 28.97 -58.40
C HIS A 280 -7.67 30.28 -58.75
N PRO A 281 -7.03 31.26 -59.42
CA PRO A 281 -7.39 31.53 -60.82
C PRO A 281 -6.17 31.83 -61.73
N ASP A 282 -6.44 31.92 -63.04
CA ASP A 282 -5.55 31.65 -64.19
C ASP A 282 -4.87 32.94 -64.78
N PRO A 283 -4.17 32.95 -65.94
CA PRO A 283 -2.74 33.28 -66.10
C PRO A 283 -2.47 34.61 -66.88
N PRO A 284 -1.21 34.96 -67.23
CA PRO A 284 -0.84 34.86 -68.67
C PRO A 284 0.66 34.63 -69.05
N GLN A 285 0.81 33.95 -70.20
CA GLN A 285 1.75 34.16 -71.33
C GLN A 285 3.28 33.81 -71.29
N LYS A 286 3.65 33.00 -72.30
CA LYS A 286 4.97 32.61 -72.88
C LYS A 286 5.77 33.81 -73.47
N PRO A 287 7.11 33.75 -73.68
CA PRO A 287 7.81 32.97 -74.75
C PRO A 287 9.10 32.25 -74.28
N ALA A 288 9.42 31.02 -74.73
CA ALA A 288 10.10 30.59 -75.97
C ALA A 288 11.56 31.09 -76.13
N THR A 289 12.52 30.18 -75.97
CA THR A 289 13.79 30.02 -76.74
C THR A 289 14.56 28.84 -76.09
N ASP A 290 14.70 27.69 -76.74
CA ASP A 290 15.68 27.32 -77.78
C ASP A 290 17.10 27.01 -77.25
N TYR A 291 17.65 25.94 -77.83
CA TYR A 291 19.08 25.60 -77.99
C TYR A 291 19.79 24.54 -77.10
N VAL A 292 19.86 23.32 -77.66
CA VAL A 292 21.08 22.57 -78.07
C VAL A 292 22.04 21.98 -77.01
N SER A 293 22.04 20.64 -76.96
CA SER A 293 23.13 19.71 -76.60
C SER A 293 24.25 19.75 -77.68
N PRO A 294 25.57 19.59 -77.42
CA PRO A 294 26.21 18.27 -77.15
C PRO A 294 27.38 18.40 -76.12
N TYR A 295 27.94 17.37 -75.49
CA TYR A 295 28.81 16.37 -76.09
C TYR A 295 29.02 15.15 -75.18
N THR A 296 29.16 14.05 -75.90
CA THR A 296 29.48 12.65 -75.63
C THR A 296 30.93 12.33 -75.24
N VAL A 297 31.07 11.20 -74.51
CA VAL A 297 32.10 10.11 -74.63
C VAL A 297 33.48 10.39 -73.99
N SER A 298 33.79 9.81 -72.81
CA SER A 298 34.47 8.52 -72.52
C SER A 298 36.01 8.63 -72.53
N PRO A 299 36.83 7.76 -71.89
CA PRO A 299 36.60 6.39 -71.39
C PRO A 299 36.45 6.24 -69.87
#